data_AF-A0A3L6NKH4-F1
#
_entry.id   AF-A0A3L6NKH4-F1
#
_cell.length_a   1.000
_cell.length_b   1.000
_cell.length_c   1.000
_cell.angle_alpha   90.00
_cell.angle_beta   90.00
_cell.angle_gamma   90.00
#
_symmetry.space_group_name_H-M   'P 1'
#
loop_
_entity.id
_entity.type
_entity.pdbx_description
1 polymer ?
#
loop_
_entity_poly.entity_id
_entity_poly.type
_entity_poly.pdbx_seq_one_letter_code
_entity_poly.pdbx_strand_id
1 'polypeptide(L)'
;MPLKVAPATEADAHRAAAIETVAYGPSPVGAVLFPGGRTSESSTRVADLIASLRKDAACRWAKVIDNDIKEEEDQMIAFAMWYIWETPPTEEQHSFPSYRGPSCNAEACELFFGGMNNMRVNYMKGKPYVYLKLLHTDPKHHRRGAASLLLDSGLGEADRLGIPACLESSVQGRKLYEKFGFEEVDSHTSDFSSWGGPSDVTVPLMIRPVGGRPINKEIQ
;
A
#
# COMPACT_ATOMS: atom_id res chain seq x y z
N MET A 1 -12.42 -12.44 -19.01
CA MET A 1 -12.17 -11.43 -17.95
C MET A 1 -11.43 -10.27 -18.61
N PRO A 2 -11.98 -9.04 -18.63
CA PRO A 2 -11.34 -7.90 -19.29
C PRO A 2 -10.16 -7.33 -18.48
N LEU A 3 -10.08 -7.68 -17.19
CA LEU A 3 -9.02 -7.22 -16.30
C LEU A 3 -7.74 -8.06 -16.48
N LYS A 4 -6.61 -7.38 -16.69
CA LYS A 4 -5.30 -8.01 -16.83
C LYS A 4 -4.28 -7.36 -15.89
N VAL A 5 -3.50 -8.19 -15.20
CA VAL A 5 -2.34 -7.73 -14.43
C VAL A 5 -1.14 -7.55 -15.36
N ALA A 6 -0.40 -6.47 -15.17
CA ALA A 6 0.87 -6.24 -15.84
C ALA A 6 1.86 -5.58 -14.87
N PRO A 7 3.19 -5.73 -15.09
CA PRO A 7 4.17 -4.90 -14.43
C PRO A 7 3.88 -3.42 -14.70
N ALA A 8 4.03 -2.58 -13.68
CA ALA A 8 3.96 -1.13 -13.82
C ALA A 8 5.38 -0.54 -13.84
N THR A 9 5.52 0.61 -14.48
CA THR A 9 6.79 1.30 -14.71
C THR A 9 6.70 2.76 -14.28
N GLU A 10 7.81 3.49 -14.39
CA GLU A 10 7.82 4.94 -14.11
C GLU A 10 6.80 5.72 -14.94
N ALA A 11 6.50 5.27 -16.16
CA ALA A 11 5.48 5.88 -17.01
C ALA A 11 4.07 5.83 -16.39
N ASP A 12 3.81 4.86 -15.50
CA ASP A 12 2.53 4.68 -14.82
C ASP A 12 2.40 5.53 -13.54
N ALA A 13 3.47 6.21 -13.11
CA ALA A 13 3.50 6.91 -11.82
C ALA A 13 2.47 8.04 -11.73
N HIS A 14 2.22 8.76 -12.83
CA HIS A 14 1.19 9.81 -12.87
C HIS A 14 -0.21 9.24 -12.63
N ARG A 15 -0.55 8.13 -13.30
CA ARG A 15 -1.85 7.49 -13.13
C ARG A 15 -1.99 6.84 -11.76
N ALA A 16 -0.93 6.20 -11.25
CA ALA A 16 -0.89 5.67 -9.91
C ALA A 16 -1.20 6.74 -8.85
N ALA A 17 -0.53 7.90 -8.92
CA ALA A 17 -0.75 9.01 -7.99
C ALA A 17 -2.17 9.63 -8.13
N ALA A 18 -2.70 9.68 -9.35
CA ALA A 18 -4.07 10.14 -9.60
C ALA A 18 -5.10 9.20 -8.95
N ILE A 19 -4.94 7.88 -9.12
CA ILE A 19 -5.79 6.88 -8.47
C ILE A 19 -5.65 6.93 -6.95
N GLU A 20 -4.43 7.05 -6.42
CA GLU A 20 -4.18 7.17 -4.98
C GLU A 20 -4.97 8.32 -4.36
N THR A 21 -4.93 9.48 -5.01
CA THR A 21 -5.62 10.69 -4.57
C THR A 21 -7.13 10.46 -4.42
N VAL A 22 -7.76 9.88 -5.44
CA VAL A 22 -9.22 9.64 -5.41
C VAL A 22 -9.60 8.45 -4.53
N ALA A 23 -8.76 7.42 -4.45
CA ALA A 23 -9.03 6.21 -3.67
C ALA A 23 -8.91 6.45 -2.16
N TYR A 24 -7.95 7.28 -1.74
CA TYR A 24 -7.76 7.59 -0.32
C TYR A 24 -8.63 8.78 0.14
N GLY A 25 -8.98 9.68 -0.79
CA GLY A 25 -10.01 10.69 -0.59
C GLY A 25 -9.81 11.61 0.63
N PRO A 26 -10.78 12.49 0.91
CA PRO A 26 -10.80 13.26 2.14
C PRO A 26 -11.12 12.33 3.33
N SER A 27 -10.33 12.44 4.39
CA SER A 27 -10.59 11.79 5.68
C SER A 27 -10.21 12.72 6.83
N PRO A 28 -10.80 12.57 8.03
CA PRO A 28 -10.44 13.38 9.20
C PRO A 28 -8.94 13.31 9.50
N VAL A 29 -8.34 12.12 9.37
CA VAL A 29 -6.89 11.93 9.52
C VAL A 29 -6.12 12.60 8.39
N GLY A 30 -6.57 12.45 7.15
CA GLY A 30 -5.94 13.08 5.99
C GLY A 30 -5.91 14.61 6.10
N ALA A 31 -6.95 15.25 6.65
CA ALA A 31 -7.01 16.68 6.88
C ALA A 31 -5.98 17.15 7.94
N VAL A 32 -5.70 16.33 8.95
CA VAL A 32 -4.65 16.61 9.94
C VAL A 32 -3.26 16.42 9.35
N LEU A 33 -3.02 15.32 8.64
CA LEU A 33 -1.73 14.99 8.04
C LEU A 33 -1.34 15.96 6.92
N PHE A 34 -2.32 16.40 6.14
CA PHE A 34 -2.16 17.26 4.97
C PHE A 34 -3.14 18.44 5.00
N PRO A 35 -2.93 19.45 5.88
CA PRO A 35 -3.85 20.58 6.02
C PRO A 35 -4.03 21.41 4.75
N GLY A 36 -3.00 21.49 3.91
CA GLY A 36 -3.05 22.13 2.57
C GLY A 36 -3.63 21.24 1.46
N GLY A 37 -4.18 20.08 1.81
CA GLY A 37 -4.54 19.01 0.89
C GLY A 37 -3.33 18.19 0.44
N ARG A 38 -3.59 16.99 -0.10
CA ARG A 38 -2.56 16.16 -0.75
C ARG A 38 -2.09 16.75 -2.09
N THR A 39 -2.81 17.76 -2.59
CA THR A 39 -2.61 18.42 -3.88
C THR A 39 -2.03 19.82 -3.67
N SER A 40 -0.77 19.93 -3.25
CA SER A 40 -0.02 21.16 -3.51
C SER A 40 0.74 20.97 -4.82
N GLU A 41 0.28 21.65 -5.86
CA GLU A 41 0.77 21.95 -7.24
C GLU A 41 2.13 21.47 -7.80
N SER A 42 2.95 20.65 -7.15
CA SER A 42 4.14 20.06 -7.79
C SER A 42 4.21 18.56 -7.55
N SER A 43 4.41 17.82 -8.64
CA SER A 43 5.25 16.63 -8.87
C SER A 43 5.91 15.81 -7.74
N THR A 44 5.75 16.09 -6.44
CA THR A 44 6.45 15.39 -5.35
C THR A 44 6.02 13.94 -5.27
N ARG A 45 4.72 13.64 -5.28
CA ARG A 45 4.28 12.24 -5.12
C ARG A 45 4.75 11.34 -6.26
N VAL A 46 4.67 11.83 -7.50
CA VAL A 46 5.18 11.10 -8.67
C VAL A 46 6.69 10.90 -8.55
N ALA A 47 7.43 11.96 -8.18
CA ALA A 47 8.86 11.88 -7.96
C ALA A 47 9.22 10.92 -6.80
N ASP A 48 8.46 10.90 -5.71
CA ASP A 48 8.66 10.03 -4.55
C ASP A 48 8.41 8.56 -4.90
N LEU A 49 7.36 8.29 -5.68
CA LEU A 49 7.09 6.96 -6.21
C LEU A 49 8.29 6.51 -7.07
N ILE A 50 8.67 7.30 -8.08
CA ILE A 50 9.80 6.97 -8.97
C ILE A 50 11.11 6.82 -8.19
N ALA A 51 11.38 7.71 -7.24
CA ALA A 51 12.56 7.64 -6.38
C ALA A 51 12.56 6.35 -5.55
N SER A 52 11.42 5.95 -5.01
CA SER A 52 11.27 4.69 -4.27
C SER A 52 11.51 3.47 -5.16
N LEU A 53 11.03 3.50 -6.42
CA LEU A 53 11.28 2.44 -7.40
C LEU A 53 12.75 2.33 -7.80
N ARG A 54 13.44 3.48 -7.95
CA ARG A 54 14.87 3.52 -8.29
C ARG A 54 15.79 3.23 -7.12
N LYS A 55 15.39 3.57 -5.89
CA LYS A 55 16.22 3.44 -4.67
C LYS A 55 16.50 1.99 -4.32
N ASP A 56 15.50 1.12 -4.43
CA ASP A 56 15.61 -0.27 -3.98
C ASP A 56 15.17 -1.23 -5.08
N ALA A 57 16.06 -2.15 -5.46
CA ALA A 57 15.78 -3.19 -6.44
C ALA A 57 14.68 -4.17 -5.99
N ALA A 58 14.38 -4.23 -4.69
CA ALA A 58 13.26 -4.97 -4.14
C ALA A 58 11.90 -4.32 -4.47
N CYS A 59 11.87 -3.02 -4.80
CA CYS A 59 10.64 -2.31 -5.14
C CYS A 59 10.11 -2.79 -6.50
N ARG A 60 8.88 -3.32 -6.51
CA ARG A 60 8.20 -3.82 -7.71
C ARG A 60 6.80 -3.20 -7.78
N TRP A 61 6.43 -2.73 -8.96
CA TRP A 61 5.09 -2.22 -9.21
C TRP A 61 4.29 -3.16 -10.09
N ALA A 62 3.01 -3.27 -9.78
CA ALA A 62 2.03 -3.97 -10.60
C ALA A 62 0.82 -3.07 -10.82
N LYS A 63 0.19 -3.21 -11.98
CA LYS A 63 -1.05 -2.53 -12.33
C LYS A 63 -2.09 -3.51 -12.84
N VAL A 64 -3.36 -3.11 -12.74
CA VAL A 64 -4.46 -3.75 -13.46
C VAL A 64 -4.94 -2.82 -14.54
N ILE A 65 -5.00 -3.33 -15.76
CA ILE A 65 -5.63 -2.67 -16.89
C ILE A 65 -6.99 -3.30 -17.16
N ASP A 66 -7.94 -2.47 -17.61
CA ASP A 66 -9.27 -2.88 -18.05
C ASP A 66 -9.37 -2.73 -19.57
N ASN A 67 -9.35 -3.85 -20.30
CA ASN A 67 -9.34 -3.82 -21.77
C ASN A 67 -10.68 -3.36 -22.38
N ASP A 68 -11.75 -3.24 -21.58
CA ASP A 68 -13.03 -2.69 -22.04
C ASP A 68 -13.00 -1.14 -22.09
N ILE A 69 -12.00 -0.51 -21.46
CA ILE A 69 -11.74 0.93 -21.59
C ILE A 69 -11.06 1.16 -22.95
N LYS A 70 -11.53 2.17 -23.69
CA LYS A 70 -10.98 2.52 -25.00
C LYS A 70 -9.49 2.85 -24.91
N GLU A 71 -8.72 2.52 -25.95
CA GLU A 71 -7.27 2.72 -25.96
C GLU A 71 -6.84 4.20 -25.86
N GLU A 72 -7.73 5.13 -26.22
CA GLU A 72 -7.48 6.58 -26.07
C GLU A 72 -7.66 7.07 -24.63
N GLU A 73 -8.24 6.26 -23.74
CA GLU A 73 -8.42 6.54 -22.32
C GLU A 73 -7.40 5.77 -21.48
N ASP A 74 -7.15 6.23 -20.25
CA ASP A 74 -6.23 5.53 -19.35
C ASP A 74 -6.86 4.22 -18.83
N GLN A 75 -6.40 3.11 -19.40
CA GLN A 75 -6.90 1.77 -19.09
C GLN A 75 -6.47 1.26 -17.70
N MET A 76 -5.53 1.92 -17.03
CA MET A 76 -5.09 1.50 -15.70
C MET A 76 -6.10 1.91 -14.63
N ILE A 77 -6.60 0.90 -13.91
CA ILE A 77 -7.67 1.04 -12.91
C ILE A 77 -7.21 0.72 -11.48
N ALA A 78 -6.04 0.09 -11.32
CA ALA A 78 -5.48 -0.21 -10.01
C ALA A 78 -3.95 -0.30 -10.05
N PHE A 79 -3.34 -0.08 -8.89
CA PHE A 79 -1.90 -0.08 -8.70
C PHE A 79 -1.53 -0.76 -7.38
N ALA A 80 -0.40 -1.46 -7.37
CA ALA A 80 0.25 -1.94 -6.16
C ALA A 80 1.76 -1.65 -6.20
N MET A 81 2.29 -1.30 -5.03
CA MET A 81 3.72 -1.18 -4.77
C MET A 81 4.12 -2.23 -3.74
N TRP A 82 5.00 -3.12 -4.15
CA TRP A 82 5.54 -4.21 -3.36
C TRP A 82 7.03 -3.99 -3.10
N TYR A 83 7.51 -4.46 -1.96
CA TYR A 83 8.93 -4.71 -1.71
C TYR A 83 9.13 -6.20 -1.50
N ILE A 84 10.06 -6.81 -2.21
CA ILE A 84 10.36 -8.25 -2.10
C ILE A 84 11.83 -8.39 -1.66
N TRP A 85 12.03 -8.63 -0.37
CA TRP A 85 13.36 -8.83 0.20
C TRP A 85 13.59 -10.32 0.48
N GLU A 86 14.38 -10.98 -0.37
CA GLU A 86 14.74 -12.41 -0.25
C GLU A 86 15.71 -12.69 0.91
N THR A 87 16.42 -11.65 1.36
CA THR A 87 17.22 -11.65 2.59
C THR A 87 16.65 -10.60 3.55
N PRO A 88 16.93 -10.67 4.87
CA PRO A 88 16.51 -9.63 5.80
C PRO A 88 17.00 -8.25 5.34
N PRO A 89 16.09 -7.28 5.09
CA PRO A 89 16.49 -5.94 4.70
C PRO A 89 17.24 -5.25 5.84
N THR A 90 18.14 -4.33 5.49
CA THR A 90 18.71 -3.41 6.48
C THR A 90 17.62 -2.48 7.03
N GLU A 91 17.90 -1.88 8.19
CA GLU A 91 17.01 -0.89 8.80
C GLU A 91 16.69 0.27 7.85
N GLU A 92 17.65 0.68 7.01
CA GLU A 92 17.44 1.73 6.01
C GLU A 92 16.52 1.29 4.86
N GLN A 93 16.63 0.04 4.40
CA GLN A 93 15.85 -0.46 3.27
C GLN A 93 14.35 -0.54 3.59
N HIS A 94 14.01 -1.01 4.79
CA HIS A 94 12.62 -1.15 5.20
C HIS A 94 12.09 -0.02 6.09
N SER A 95 12.86 1.06 6.27
CA SER A 95 12.42 2.29 6.92
C SER A 95 12.01 3.34 5.90
N PHE A 96 10.74 3.72 5.92
CA PHE A 96 10.18 4.71 5.00
C PHE A 96 10.10 6.06 5.71
N PRO A 97 10.44 7.17 5.03
CA PRO A 97 10.27 8.50 5.60
C PRO A 97 8.85 8.69 6.09
N SER A 98 8.68 9.38 7.21
CA SER A 98 7.37 9.81 7.72
C SER A 98 6.95 11.15 7.12
N TYR A 99 7.91 12.06 6.93
CA TYR A 99 7.75 13.36 6.31
C TYR A 99 7.20 13.23 4.88
N ARG A 100 6.29 14.13 4.50
CA ARG A 100 5.58 14.13 3.22
C ARG A 100 5.68 15.46 2.48
N GLY A 101 6.76 16.20 2.74
CA GLY A 101 7.01 17.49 2.11
C GLY A 101 6.50 18.68 2.92
N PRO A 102 6.79 19.91 2.45
CA PRO A 102 6.63 21.13 3.25
C PRO A 102 5.19 21.46 3.66
N SER A 103 4.20 20.94 2.94
CA SER A 103 2.78 21.18 3.18
C SER A 103 2.14 20.19 4.15
N CYS A 104 2.89 19.19 4.63
CA CYS A 104 2.39 18.24 5.61
C CYS A 104 2.57 18.74 7.04
N ASN A 105 1.72 18.25 7.95
CA ASN A 105 1.95 18.36 9.37
C ASN A 105 3.00 17.31 9.77
N ALA A 106 4.26 17.74 9.93
CA ALA A 106 5.39 16.83 10.15
C ALA A 106 5.24 16.00 11.44
N GLU A 107 4.79 16.61 12.54
CA GLU A 107 4.59 15.90 13.81
C GLU A 107 3.49 14.85 13.70
N ALA A 108 2.34 15.20 13.09
CA ALA A 108 1.27 14.24 12.88
C ALA A 108 1.69 13.13 11.89
N CYS A 109 2.48 13.45 10.88
CA CYS A 109 3.04 12.47 9.96
C CYS A 109 4.03 11.52 10.65
N GLU A 110 4.87 12.01 11.56
CA GLU A 110 5.75 11.18 12.38
C GLU A 110 4.95 10.26 13.30
N LEU A 111 3.98 10.81 14.02
CA LEU A 111 3.09 10.04 14.90
C LEU A 111 2.41 8.89 14.14
N PHE A 112 1.94 9.14 12.92
CA PHE A 112 1.22 8.15 12.12
C PHE A 112 2.14 7.21 11.34
N PHE A 113 2.88 7.76 10.38
CA PHE A 113 3.71 6.99 9.45
C PHE A 113 4.96 6.45 10.13
N GLY A 114 5.58 7.23 11.02
CA GLY A 114 6.72 6.79 11.82
C GLY A 114 6.33 5.66 12.76
N GLY A 115 5.19 5.78 13.45
CA GLY A 115 4.63 4.72 14.29
C GLY A 115 4.39 3.41 13.54
N MET A 116 3.68 3.46 12.40
CA MET A 116 3.48 2.29 11.53
C MET A 116 4.81 1.68 11.06
N ASN A 117 5.77 2.52 10.68
CA ASN A 117 7.08 2.09 10.22
C ASN A 117 7.83 1.34 11.34
N ASN A 118 7.88 1.91 12.54
CA ASN A 118 8.54 1.31 13.70
C ASN A 118 7.91 -0.02 14.09
N MET A 119 6.57 -0.10 14.11
CA MET A 119 5.83 -1.34 14.38
C MET A 119 6.26 -2.45 13.40
N ARG A 120 6.18 -2.20 12.09
CA ARG A 120 6.58 -3.20 11.08
C ARG A 120 8.06 -3.56 11.14
N VAL A 121 8.95 -2.56 11.25
CA VAL A 121 10.41 -2.75 11.32
C VAL A 121 10.78 -3.67 12.48
N ASN A 122 10.20 -3.42 13.66
CA ASN A 122 10.45 -4.23 14.85
C ASN A 122 9.93 -5.66 14.69
N TYR A 123 8.70 -5.83 14.19
CA TYR A 123 8.08 -7.15 14.04
C TYR A 123 8.80 -8.03 13.00
N MET A 124 9.25 -7.42 11.90
CA MET A 124 9.90 -8.11 10.78
C MET A 124 11.43 -8.14 10.89
N LYS A 125 12.01 -7.64 11.99
CA LYS A 125 13.45 -7.56 12.20
C LYS A 125 14.12 -8.93 12.00
N GLY A 126 15.15 -8.96 11.16
CA GLY A 126 15.94 -10.16 10.91
C GLY A 126 15.27 -11.22 10.02
N LYS A 127 14.14 -10.92 9.38
CA LYS A 127 13.41 -11.85 8.50
C LYS A 127 13.41 -11.34 7.05
N PRO A 128 13.53 -12.20 6.04
CA PRO A 128 13.13 -11.87 4.68
C PRO A 128 11.59 -11.84 4.58
N TYR A 129 11.04 -10.97 3.74
CA TYR A 129 9.59 -10.85 3.57
C TYR A 129 9.19 -10.04 2.35
N VAL A 130 7.94 -10.26 1.93
CA VAL A 130 7.23 -9.40 0.97
C VAL A 130 6.43 -8.35 1.72
N TYR A 131 6.51 -7.09 1.32
CA TYR A 131 5.77 -5.99 1.92
C TYR A 131 4.89 -5.28 0.90
N LEU A 132 3.58 -5.25 1.16
CA LEU A 132 2.64 -4.43 0.39
C LEU A 132 2.63 -3.01 0.95
N LYS A 133 3.33 -2.09 0.28
CA LYS A 133 3.37 -0.68 0.70
C LYS A 133 2.12 0.08 0.31
N LEU A 134 1.64 -0.12 -0.91
CA LEU A 134 0.48 0.58 -1.46
C LEU A 134 -0.39 -0.39 -2.24
N LEU A 135 -1.71 -0.28 -2.06
CA LEU A 135 -2.71 -0.93 -2.89
C LEU A 135 -3.92 -0.03 -3.01
N HIS A 136 -4.21 0.42 -4.22
CA HIS A 136 -5.40 1.23 -4.47
C HIS A 136 -6.02 0.91 -5.83
N THR A 137 -7.34 0.95 -5.86
CA THR A 137 -8.16 0.82 -7.07
C THR A 137 -8.95 2.12 -7.23
N ASP A 138 -9.12 2.56 -8.47
CA ASP A 138 -9.98 3.70 -8.78
C ASP A 138 -11.40 3.39 -8.28
N PRO A 139 -12.01 4.26 -7.43
CA PRO A 139 -13.36 4.03 -6.89
C PRO A 139 -14.42 3.68 -7.92
N LYS A 140 -14.31 4.19 -9.16
CA LYS A 140 -15.23 3.88 -10.26
C LYS A 140 -15.16 2.40 -10.70
N HIS A 141 -14.07 1.71 -10.36
CA HIS A 141 -13.77 0.33 -10.74
C HIS A 141 -13.69 -0.61 -9.53
N HIS A 142 -14.15 -0.17 -8.35
CA HIS A 142 -14.22 -1.02 -7.15
C HIS A 142 -15.14 -2.21 -7.33
N ARG A 143 -14.95 -3.24 -6.48
CA ARG A 143 -15.77 -4.46 -6.46
C ARG A 143 -15.72 -5.32 -7.73
N ARG A 144 -14.74 -5.07 -8.62
CA ARG A 144 -14.49 -5.84 -9.85
C ARG A 144 -13.33 -6.83 -9.77
N GLY A 145 -12.68 -6.94 -8.60
CA GLY A 145 -11.58 -7.90 -8.37
C GLY A 145 -10.17 -7.39 -8.66
N ALA A 146 -9.99 -6.11 -9.05
CA ALA A 146 -8.67 -5.57 -9.38
C ALA A 146 -7.65 -5.66 -8.22
N ALA A 147 -8.07 -5.35 -6.99
CA ALA A 147 -7.21 -5.49 -5.81
C ALA A 147 -6.82 -6.96 -5.53
N SER A 148 -7.73 -7.91 -5.74
CA SER A 148 -7.45 -9.35 -5.60
C SER A 148 -6.39 -9.81 -6.59
N LEU A 149 -6.49 -9.38 -7.85
CA LEU A 149 -5.50 -9.69 -8.89
C LEU A 149 -4.09 -9.18 -8.55
N LEU A 150 -4.00 -7.98 -7.94
CA LEU A 150 -2.71 -7.43 -7.50
C LEU A 150 -2.15 -8.15 -6.26
N LEU A 151 -3.02 -8.61 -5.37
CA LEU A 151 -2.63 -9.44 -4.23
C LEU A 151 -2.08 -10.79 -4.71
N ASP A 152 -2.79 -11.48 -5.61
CA ASP A 152 -2.32 -12.75 -6.19
C ASP A 152 -0.93 -12.61 -6.80
N SER A 153 -0.67 -11.52 -7.53
CA SER A 153 0.63 -11.26 -8.15
C SER A 153 1.77 -11.12 -7.14
N GLY A 154 1.59 -10.36 -6.06
CA GLY A 154 2.66 -10.16 -5.07
C GLY A 154 2.83 -11.35 -4.12
N LEU A 155 1.72 -11.99 -3.75
CA LEU A 155 1.71 -13.14 -2.86
C LEU A 155 2.20 -14.41 -3.54
N GLY A 156 2.02 -14.54 -4.86
CA GLY A 156 2.63 -15.61 -5.64
C GLY A 156 4.15 -15.63 -5.51
N GLU A 157 4.80 -14.46 -5.45
CA GLU A 157 6.24 -14.38 -5.20
C GLU A 157 6.60 -14.75 -3.75
N ALA A 158 5.80 -14.34 -2.77
CA ALA A 158 6.00 -14.76 -1.38
C ALA A 158 5.92 -16.28 -1.24
N ASP A 159 4.96 -16.92 -1.90
CA ASP A 159 4.78 -18.37 -1.92
C ASP A 159 5.92 -19.08 -2.66
N ARG A 160 6.35 -18.55 -3.81
CA ARG A 160 7.49 -19.09 -4.58
C ARG A 160 8.79 -19.06 -3.78
N LEU A 161 9.00 -17.99 -3.01
CA LEU A 161 10.20 -17.78 -2.18
C LEU A 161 10.12 -18.47 -0.82
N GLY A 162 8.93 -18.89 -0.39
CA GLY A 162 8.74 -19.48 0.94
C GLY A 162 8.93 -18.48 2.08
N ILE A 163 8.58 -17.21 1.87
CA ILE A 163 8.74 -16.11 2.85
C ILE A 163 7.39 -15.50 3.21
N PRO A 164 7.24 -14.92 4.43
CA PRO A 164 5.98 -14.28 4.82
C PRO A 164 5.73 -13.00 4.03
N ALA A 165 4.48 -12.54 4.04
CA ALA A 165 4.10 -11.22 3.55
C ALA A 165 3.52 -10.35 4.68
N CYS A 166 3.69 -9.03 4.61
CA CYS A 166 3.10 -8.10 5.57
C CYS A 166 2.49 -6.86 4.90
N LEU A 167 1.60 -6.21 5.63
CA LEU A 167 0.98 -4.93 5.28
C LEU A 167 0.42 -4.23 6.50
N GLU A 168 0.24 -2.92 6.41
CA GLU A 168 -0.62 -2.17 7.33
C GLU A 168 -2.00 -1.99 6.69
N SER A 169 -3.07 -2.41 7.37
CA SER A 169 -4.41 -2.44 6.77
C SER A 169 -5.25 -1.21 7.12
N SER A 170 -6.00 -0.72 6.14
CA SER A 170 -7.16 0.14 6.43
C SER A 170 -8.34 -0.70 6.95
N VAL A 171 -9.30 -0.07 7.62
CA VAL A 171 -10.57 -0.72 8.01
C VAL A 171 -11.29 -1.33 6.80
N GLN A 172 -11.23 -0.66 5.65
CA GLN A 172 -11.89 -1.10 4.41
C GLN A 172 -11.18 -2.30 3.77
N GLY A 173 -9.84 -2.34 3.82
CA GLY A 173 -9.02 -3.39 3.21
C GLY A 173 -8.97 -4.68 4.02
N ARG A 174 -9.21 -4.62 5.34
CA ARG A 174 -9.00 -5.75 6.27
C ARG A 174 -9.65 -7.05 5.82
N LYS A 175 -10.94 -7.03 5.53
CA LYS A 175 -11.70 -8.23 5.09
C LYS A 175 -11.20 -8.81 3.77
N LEU A 176 -10.56 -7.99 2.92
CA LEU A 176 -9.93 -8.50 1.71
C LEU A 176 -8.66 -9.26 2.11
N TYR A 177 -7.78 -8.66 2.91
CA TYR A 177 -6.52 -9.29 3.31
C TYR A 177 -6.74 -10.59 4.10
N GLU A 178 -7.73 -10.65 5.01
CA GLU A 178 -8.09 -11.87 5.73
C GLU A 178 -8.43 -13.05 4.79
N LYS A 179 -9.09 -12.79 3.64
CA LYS A 179 -9.37 -13.83 2.64
C LYS A 179 -8.12 -14.38 1.96
N PHE A 180 -7.06 -13.58 1.92
CA PHE A 180 -5.76 -13.95 1.39
C PHE A 180 -4.84 -14.57 2.45
N GLY A 181 -5.36 -14.87 3.65
CA GLY A 181 -4.62 -15.52 4.72
C GLY A 181 -3.77 -14.58 5.56
N PHE A 182 -4.04 -13.27 5.52
CA PHE A 182 -3.45 -12.32 6.44
C PHE A 182 -4.18 -12.33 7.79
N GLU A 183 -3.40 -12.25 8.86
CA GLU A 183 -3.88 -12.19 10.24
C GLU A 183 -3.31 -10.93 10.91
N GLU A 184 -4.10 -10.26 11.73
CA GLU A 184 -3.60 -9.16 12.55
C GLU A 184 -2.68 -9.71 13.66
N VAL A 185 -1.50 -9.12 13.78
CA VAL A 185 -0.49 -9.55 14.78
C VAL A 185 -0.11 -8.43 15.75
N ASP A 186 -0.36 -7.18 15.37
CA ASP A 186 -0.04 -5.99 16.14
C ASP A 186 -0.86 -4.80 15.60
N SER A 187 -0.87 -3.67 16.31
CA SER A 187 -1.52 -2.44 15.83
C SER A 187 -0.86 -1.18 16.39
N HIS A 188 -0.91 -0.10 15.61
CA HIS A 188 -0.47 1.22 16.04
C HIS A 188 -1.67 2.16 16.14
N THR A 189 -1.87 2.77 17.32
CA THR A 189 -2.92 3.77 17.54
C THR A 189 -2.32 5.17 17.62
N SER A 190 -2.91 6.12 16.91
CA SER A 190 -2.55 7.54 16.93
C SER A 190 -3.70 8.40 17.44
N ASP A 191 -3.38 9.37 18.29
CA ASP A 191 -4.29 10.41 18.78
C ASP A 191 -3.98 11.75 18.09
N PHE A 192 -4.93 12.25 17.30
CA PHE A 192 -4.81 13.53 16.60
C PHE A 192 -5.64 14.67 17.21
N SER A 193 -6.14 14.49 18.44
CA SER A 193 -7.02 15.46 19.12
C SER A 193 -6.38 16.84 19.27
N SER A 194 -5.06 16.92 19.44
CA SER A 194 -4.29 18.17 19.49
C SER A 194 -4.40 19.02 18.21
N TRP A 195 -4.72 18.39 17.08
CA TRP A 195 -4.95 19.04 15.78
C TRP A 195 -6.43 19.05 15.37
N GLY A 196 -7.35 18.77 16.30
CA GLY A 196 -8.79 18.69 16.01
C GLY A 196 -9.20 17.45 15.22
N GLY A 197 -8.34 16.43 15.17
CA GLY A 197 -8.59 15.15 14.52
C GLY A 197 -9.19 14.09 15.46
N PRO A 198 -9.40 12.87 14.95
CA PRO A 198 -9.82 11.73 15.75
C PRO A 198 -8.76 11.30 16.77
N SER A 199 -9.19 10.84 17.95
CA SER A 199 -8.30 10.47 19.05
C SER A 199 -7.87 9.01 19.09
N ASP A 200 -8.49 8.15 18.27
CA ASP A 200 -8.23 6.71 18.26
C ASP A 200 -8.19 6.19 16.82
N VAL A 201 -7.06 6.42 16.16
CA VAL A 201 -6.82 5.94 14.80
C VAL A 201 -5.89 4.73 14.87
N THR A 202 -6.48 3.55 14.87
CA THR A 202 -5.73 2.28 14.87
C THR A 202 -5.45 1.81 13.45
N VAL A 203 -4.20 1.46 13.19
CA VAL A 203 -3.76 0.76 11.99
C VAL A 203 -3.16 -0.59 12.37
N PRO A 204 -3.82 -1.72 12.03
CA PRO A 204 -3.29 -3.05 12.29
C PRO A 204 -2.14 -3.39 11.34
N LEU A 205 -1.08 -3.99 11.89
CA LEU A 205 -0.10 -4.77 11.14
C LEU A 205 -0.68 -6.15 10.90
N MET A 206 -0.76 -6.54 9.63
CA MET A 206 -1.21 -7.87 9.24
C MET A 206 -0.08 -8.66 8.58
N ILE A 207 0.01 -9.94 8.95
CA ILE A 207 1.00 -10.88 8.43
C ILE A 207 0.29 -12.04 7.76
N ARG A 208 0.78 -12.41 6.58
CA ARG A 208 0.48 -13.69 5.95
C ARG A 208 1.68 -14.61 6.18
N PRO A 209 1.52 -15.72 6.92
CA PRO A 209 2.60 -16.67 7.14
C PRO A 209 3.00 -17.37 5.83
N VAL A 210 4.16 -18.05 5.85
CA VAL A 210 4.63 -18.86 4.73
C VAL A 210 3.58 -19.90 4.36
N GLY A 211 3.17 -19.93 3.08
CA GLY A 211 2.15 -20.86 2.60
C GLY A 211 0.73 -20.58 3.10
N GLY A 212 0.46 -19.36 3.60
CA GLY A 212 -0.88 -18.92 4.03
C GLY A 212 -1.88 -19.03 2.89
N ARG A 213 -2.60 -20.16 2.79
CA ARG A 213 -3.49 -20.39 1.66
C ARG A 213 -4.62 -19.36 1.67
N PRO A 214 -5.03 -18.83 0.49
CA PRO A 214 -6.31 -18.17 0.37
C PRO A 214 -7.39 -19.09 0.93
N ILE A 215 -8.39 -18.55 1.62
CA ILE A 215 -9.59 -19.31 1.94
C ILE A 215 -10.27 -19.59 0.59
N ASN A 216 -9.93 -20.70 -0.04
CA ASN A 216 -10.69 -21.21 -1.18
C ASN A 216 -12.12 -21.41 -0.68
N LYS A 217 -13.04 -20.55 -1.13
CA LYS A 217 -14.44 -20.94 -1.21
C LYS A 217 -14.50 -22.02 -2.26
N GLU A 218 -14.30 -23.27 -1.83
CA GLU A 218 -14.78 -24.40 -2.60
C GLU A 218 -16.27 -24.20 -2.85
N ILE A 219 -16.61 -24.48 -4.09
CA ILE A 219 -17.90 -24.42 -4.74
C ILE A 219 -18.94 -25.20 -3.91
N GLN A 220 -20.04 -24.54 -3.59
CA GLN A 220 -21.36 -25.17 -3.49
C GLN A 220 -22.35 -24.31 -4.27
#